data_AF-A0A817D5I9-F1
#
_entry.id   AF-A0A817D5I9-F1
#
_cell.length_a   1.000
_cell.length_b   1.000
_cell.length_c   1.000
_cell.angle_alpha   90.00
_cell.angle_beta   90.00
_cell.angle_gamma   90.00
#
_symmetry.space_group_name_H-M   'P 1'
#
loop_
_entity.id
_entity.type
_entity.pdbx_description
1 polymer ?
#
loop_
_entity_poly.entity_id
_entity_poly.type
_entity_poly.pdbx_seq_one_letter_code
_entity_poly.pdbx_strand_id
1 'polypeptide(L)'
;MMLLLVLTFGVLTCMPCKAFFRRNAVKLGTIDFICQEDGDCPVAYESRRICNCCRLAKCFRVGMQKSLILSEAQRLARKELVQQNRQKRAQLMIQNLSLVRTTYLYIKTYRKNI
;
A
#
# COMPACT_ATOMS: atom_id res chain seq x y z
N MET A 1 -13.49 12.97 14.60
CA MET A 1 -12.70 11.79 14.18
C MET A 1 -12.76 11.69 12.65
N MET A 2 -11.82 12.35 11.97
CA MET A 2 -11.91 12.78 10.56
C MET A 2 -12.20 11.67 9.53
N LEU A 3 -13.20 11.97 8.71
CA LEU A 3 -13.60 11.32 7.46
C LEU A 3 -12.54 11.53 6.36
N LEU A 4 -11.34 10.97 6.50
CA LEU A 4 -10.40 10.92 5.38
C LEU A 4 -10.92 9.91 4.35
N LEU A 5 -11.70 10.42 3.40
CA LEU A 5 -12.03 9.72 2.15
C LEU A 5 -10.78 9.72 1.28
N VAL A 6 -10.38 8.54 0.84
CA VAL A 6 -9.25 8.34 -0.06
C VAL A 6 -9.73 7.70 -1.35
N LEU A 7 -9.24 8.16 -2.50
CA LEU A 7 -9.51 7.50 -3.78
C LEU A 7 -8.71 6.20 -3.82
N THR A 8 -9.40 5.07 -3.61
CA THR A 8 -8.77 3.75 -3.58
C THR A 8 -9.66 2.72 -4.21
N PHE A 9 -9.07 1.81 -4.97
CA PHE A 9 -9.80 0.76 -5.67
C PHE A 9 -10.91 1.30 -6.59
N GLY A 10 -10.73 2.51 -7.15
CA GLY A 10 -11.64 3.11 -8.13
C GLY A 10 -12.65 4.10 -7.57
N VAL A 11 -12.79 4.22 -6.23
CA VAL A 11 -13.83 5.08 -5.62
C VAL A 11 -13.36 5.76 -4.34
N LEU A 12 -14.03 6.86 -3.96
CA LEU A 12 -13.80 7.52 -2.67
C LEU A 12 -14.27 6.61 -1.54
N THR A 13 -13.34 6.21 -0.67
CA THR A 13 -13.60 5.22 0.37
C THR A 13 -13.02 5.68 1.70
N CYS A 14 -13.73 5.42 2.81
CA CYS A 14 -13.16 5.62 4.14
C CYS A 14 -12.09 4.55 4.45
N MET A 15 -11.11 4.91 5.29
CA MET A 15 -10.00 4.00 5.66
C MET A 15 -10.44 2.61 6.16
N PRO A 16 -11.50 2.45 6.99
CA PRO A 16 -11.95 1.13 7.40
C PRO A 16 -12.49 0.27 6.25
N CYS A 17 -13.22 0.86 5.29
CA CYS A 17 -13.73 0.12 4.14
C CYS A 17 -12.61 -0.20 3.13
N LYS A 18 -11.61 0.68 2.97
CA LYS A 18 -10.37 0.38 2.22
C LYS A 18 -9.65 -0.86 2.77
N ALA A 19 -9.44 -0.93 4.09
CA ALA A 19 -8.77 -2.05 4.73
C ALA A 19 -9.62 -3.33 4.71
N PHE A 20 -10.94 -3.20 4.86
CA PHE A 20 -11.88 -4.32 4.76
C PHE A 20 -11.90 -4.91 3.35
N PHE A 21 -12.04 -4.09 2.32
CA PHE A 21 -12.10 -4.55 0.93
C PHE A 21 -10.82 -5.27 0.52
N ARG A 22 -9.64 -4.71 0.81
CA ARG A 22 -8.35 -5.34 0.50
C ARG A 22 -8.21 -6.75 1.07
N ARG A 23 -8.79 -7.02 2.25
CA ARG A 23 -8.72 -8.34 2.90
C ARG A 23 -9.75 -9.34 2.39
N ASN A 24 -10.89 -8.86 1.91
CA ASN A 24 -12.06 -9.71 1.65
C ASN A 24 -12.52 -9.72 0.19
N ALA A 25 -11.93 -8.94 -0.72
CA ALA A 25 -12.38 -8.83 -2.12
C ALA A 25 -12.41 -10.16 -2.90
N VAL A 26 -11.67 -11.17 -2.47
CA VAL A 26 -11.67 -12.52 -3.08
C VAL A 26 -12.69 -13.47 -2.45
N LYS A 27 -13.35 -13.06 -1.36
CA LYS A 27 -14.25 -13.89 -0.56
C LYS A 27 -15.72 -13.71 -0.90
N LEU A 28 -16.09 -12.80 -1.80
CA LEU A 28 -17.49 -12.66 -2.20
C LEU A 28 -17.95 -13.95 -2.88
N GLY A 29 -19.06 -14.53 -2.39
CA GLY A 29 -19.59 -15.80 -2.90
C GLY A 29 -18.95 -17.06 -2.29
N THR A 30 -18.03 -16.92 -1.32
CA THR A 30 -17.54 -18.06 -0.53
C THR A 30 -18.45 -18.32 0.67
N ILE A 31 -18.39 -19.54 1.22
CA ILE A 31 -19.17 -19.93 2.41
C ILE A 31 -18.90 -19.03 3.63
N ASP A 32 -17.69 -18.50 3.76
CA ASP A 32 -17.30 -17.55 4.82
C ASP A 32 -18.00 -16.18 4.75
N PHE A 33 -18.76 -15.94 3.68
CA PHE A 33 -19.31 -14.63 3.33
C PHE A 33 -20.81 -14.73 3.01
N ILE A 34 -21.53 -15.44 3.86
CA ILE A 34 -22.99 -15.58 3.82
C ILE A 34 -23.64 -14.58 4.79
N CYS A 35 -24.74 -13.96 4.36
CA CYS A 35 -25.58 -13.15 5.23
C CYS A 35 -26.45 -14.06 6.11
N GLN A 36 -26.61 -13.72 7.39
CA GLN A 36 -27.50 -14.46 8.30
C GLN A 36 -28.96 -13.96 8.23
N GLU A 37 -29.19 -12.84 7.54
CA GLU A 37 -30.48 -12.22 7.28
C GLU A 37 -30.78 -12.25 5.76
N ASP A 38 -31.61 -11.34 5.25
CA ASP A 38 -32.08 -11.30 3.85
C ASP A 38 -31.07 -10.73 2.83
N GLY A 39 -29.78 -10.63 3.19
CA GLY A 39 -28.75 -10.10 2.29
C GLY A 39 -28.77 -8.59 2.04
N ASP A 40 -29.62 -7.82 2.72
CA ASP A 40 -29.72 -6.35 2.59
C ASP A 40 -29.52 -5.58 3.90
N CYS A 41 -28.63 -6.09 4.78
CA CYS A 41 -28.33 -5.43 6.05
C CYS A 41 -27.85 -3.98 5.83
N PRO A 42 -28.29 -3.02 6.67
CA PRO A 42 -27.89 -1.62 6.55
C PRO A 42 -26.38 -1.44 6.81
N VAL A 43 -25.68 -0.80 5.87
CA VAL A 43 -24.23 -0.52 5.96
C VAL A 43 -24.00 0.98 6.08
N ALA A 44 -24.00 1.48 7.32
CA ALA A 44 -23.68 2.84 7.74
C ALA A 44 -22.39 2.88 8.58
N TYR A 45 -21.97 4.05 9.07
CA TYR A 45 -20.72 4.19 9.82
C TYR A 45 -20.69 3.30 11.08
N GLU A 46 -21.83 3.25 11.78
CA GLU A 46 -22.09 2.52 13.02
C GLU A 46 -22.38 1.04 12.73
N SER A 47 -23.21 0.76 11.72
CA SER A 47 -23.76 -0.58 11.46
C SER A 47 -22.92 -1.44 10.51
N ARG A 48 -21.93 -0.88 9.80
CA ARG A 48 -21.08 -1.63 8.82
C ARG A 48 -20.31 -2.82 9.39
N ARG A 49 -20.25 -3.02 10.71
CA ARG A 49 -19.59 -4.18 11.33
C ARG A 49 -20.55 -5.36 11.55
N ILE A 50 -21.87 -5.13 11.44
CA ILE A 50 -22.90 -6.13 11.73
C ILE A 50 -22.84 -7.28 10.71
N CYS A 51 -22.83 -6.96 9.42
CA CYS A 51 -22.81 -7.98 8.37
C CYS A 51 -21.63 -7.77 7.41
N ASN A 52 -20.65 -8.66 7.48
CA ASN A 52 -19.50 -8.65 6.57
C ASN A 52 -19.95 -8.89 5.12
N CYS A 53 -20.88 -9.82 4.89
CA CYS A 53 -21.42 -10.13 3.56
C CYS A 53 -21.98 -8.88 2.86
N CYS A 54 -22.99 -8.24 3.45
CA CYS A 54 -23.62 -7.04 2.88
C CYS A 54 -22.63 -5.88 2.76
N ARG A 55 -21.67 -5.76 3.70
CA ARG A 55 -20.60 -4.75 3.58
C ARG A 55 -19.74 -4.97 2.34
N LEU A 56 -19.31 -6.20 2.06
CA LEU A 56 -18.50 -6.51 0.88
C LEU A 56 -19.32 -6.37 -0.40
N ALA A 57 -20.56 -6.85 -0.42
CA ALA A 57 -21.48 -6.66 -1.52
C ALA A 57 -21.65 -5.16 -1.84
N LYS A 58 -21.84 -4.31 -0.82
CA LYS A 58 -21.90 -2.86 -0.99
C LYS A 58 -20.60 -2.28 -1.53
N CYS A 59 -19.43 -2.72 -1.05
CA CYS A 59 -18.14 -2.28 -1.60
C CYS A 59 -18.06 -2.49 -3.12
N PHE A 60 -18.48 -3.65 -3.62
CA PHE A 60 -18.55 -3.91 -5.06
C PHE A 60 -19.63 -3.07 -5.75
N ARG A 61 -20.83 -2.98 -5.15
CA ARG A 61 -21.97 -2.20 -5.68
C ARG A 61 -21.61 -0.73 -5.90
N VAL A 62 -20.82 -0.13 -5.00
CA VAL A 62 -20.38 1.26 -5.15
C VAL A 62 -19.21 1.44 -6.11
N GLY A 63 -18.63 0.35 -6.65
CA GLY A 63 -17.61 0.40 -7.69
C GLY A 63 -16.18 0.07 -7.24
N MET A 64 -15.96 -0.50 -6.04
CA MET A 64 -14.62 -0.94 -5.66
C MET A 64 -14.15 -2.12 -6.53
N GLN A 65 -12.99 -1.98 -7.16
CA GLN A 65 -12.47 -2.96 -8.11
C GLN A 65 -11.39 -3.84 -7.48
N LYS A 66 -11.63 -5.17 -7.46
CA LYS A 66 -10.64 -6.15 -6.96
C LYS A 66 -9.38 -6.21 -7.82
N SER A 67 -9.47 -5.89 -9.10
CA SER A 67 -8.34 -5.83 -10.05
C SER A 67 -7.27 -4.82 -9.66
N LEU A 68 -7.64 -3.79 -8.88
CA LEU A 68 -6.73 -2.77 -8.36
C LEU A 68 -6.02 -3.21 -7.06
N ILE A 69 -6.29 -4.43 -6.57
CA ILE A 69 -5.54 -5.04 -5.48
C ILE A 69 -4.33 -5.77 -6.08
N LEU A 70 -3.13 -5.39 -5.64
CA LEU A 70 -1.90 -6.05 -6.09
C LEU A 70 -1.96 -7.55 -5.79
N SER A 71 -1.66 -8.35 -6.82
CA SER A 71 -1.43 -9.79 -6.70
C SER A 71 -0.19 -10.06 -5.85
N GLU A 72 -0.02 -11.30 -5.39
CA GLU A 72 1.14 -11.64 -4.57
C GLU A 72 2.45 -11.47 -5.34
N ALA A 73 2.49 -11.88 -6.61
CA ALA A 73 3.63 -11.62 -7.50
C ALA A 73 3.95 -10.12 -7.61
N GLN A 74 2.95 -9.26 -7.80
CA GLN A 74 3.15 -7.80 -7.87
C GLN A 74 3.64 -7.22 -6.54
N ARG A 75 3.21 -7.75 -5.40
CA ARG A 75 3.69 -7.32 -4.08
C ARG A 75 5.15 -7.68 -3.86
N LEU A 76 5.55 -8.90 -4.24
CA LEU A 76 6.94 -9.35 -4.16
C LEU A 76 7.84 -8.50 -5.06
N ALA A 77 7.47 -8.32 -6.33
CA ALA A 77 8.21 -7.46 -7.25
C ALA A 77 8.36 -6.02 -6.72
N ARG A 78 7.29 -5.45 -6.13
CA ARG A 78 7.36 -4.13 -5.51
C ARG A 78 8.29 -4.10 -4.29
N LYS A 79 8.29 -5.14 -3.45
CA LYS A 79 9.19 -5.24 -2.29
C LYS A 79 10.65 -5.31 -2.73
N GLU A 80 10.95 -6.14 -3.74
CA GLU A 80 12.29 -6.26 -4.33
C GLU A 80 12.77 -4.94 -4.91
N LEU A 81 11.93 -4.25 -5.70
CA LEU A 81 12.25 -2.94 -6.26
C LEU A 81 12.57 -1.91 -5.16
N VAL A 82 11.78 -1.89 -4.08
CA VAL A 82 12.03 -0.99 -2.94
C VAL A 82 13.36 -1.33 -2.26
N GLN A 83 13.68 -2.62 -2.11
CA GLN A 83 14.93 -3.05 -1.50
C GLN A 83 16.14 -2.69 -2.37
N GLN A 84 16.07 -2.93 -3.68
CA GLN A 84 17.10 -2.54 -4.64
C GLN A 84 17.31 -1.03 -4.64
N ASN A 85 16.24 -0.24 -4.63
CA ASN A 85 16.34 1.22 -4.56
C ASN A 85 17.00 1.70 -3.26
N ARG A 86 16.75 1.04 -2.12
CA ARG A 86 17.43 1.33 -0.86
C ARG A 86 18.93 1.00 -0.94
N GLN A 87 19.27 -0.17 -1.48
CA GLN A 87 20.67 -0.58 -1.68
C GLN A 87 21.42 0.39 -2.60
N LYS A 88 20.83 0.75 -3.74
CA LYS A 88 21.40 1.72 -4.67
C LYS A 88 21.63 3.08 -4.01
N ARG A 89 20.69 3.58 -3.21
CA ARG A 89 20.86 4.83 -2.44
C ARG A 89 22.01 4.75 -1.43
N ALA A 90 22.12 3.63 -0.70
CA ALA A 90 23.23 3.42 0.22
C ALA A 90 24.58 3.36 -0.51
N GLN A 91 24.64 2.66 -1.65
CA GLN A 91 25.85 2.58 -2.47
C GLN A 91 26.26 3.95 -3.03
N LEU A 92 25.30 4.74 -3.53
CA LEU A 92 25.57 6.12 -3.98
C LEU A 92 26.09 7.00 -2.84
N MET A 93 25.61 6.81 -1.62
CA MET A 93 26.11 7.56 -0.46
C MET A 93 27.57 7.20 -0.13
N ILE A 94 27.90 5.90 -0.13
CA ILE A 94 29.28 5.41 0.08
C ILE A 94 30.21 5.91 -1.04
N GLN A 95 29.75 5.90 -2.29
CA GLN A 95 30.51 6.38 -3.43
C GLN A 95 30.81 7.88 -3.32
N ASN A 96 29.82 8.69 -2.95
CA ASN A 96 30.02 10.13 -2.74
C ASN A 96 31.02 10.41 -1.60
N LEU A 97 30.91 9.69 -0.48
CA LEU A 97 31.87 9.81 0.63
C LEU A 97 33.31 9.48 0.21
N SER A 98 33.46 8.43 -0.59
CA SER A 98 34.76 8.00 -1.14
C SER A 98 35.37 9.05 -2.06
N LEU A 99 34.54 9.68 -2.90
CA LEU A 99 34.96 10.77 -3.78
C LEU A 99 35.44 11.98 -2.97
N VAL A 100 34.65 12.45 -2.01
CA VAL A 100 35.00 13.58 -1.14
C VAL A 100 36.32 13.32 -0.41
N ARG A 101 36.49 12.11 0.14
CA ARG A 101 37.74 11.71 0.82
C ARG A 101 38.94 11.75 -0.12
N THR A 102 38.79 11.24 -1.35
CA THR A 102 39.86 11.22 -2.35
C THR A 102 40.25 12.63 -2.77
N THR A 103 39.26 13.48 -3.04
CA THR A 103 39.48 14.89 -3.39
C THR A 103 40.20 15.64 -2.27
N TYR A 104 39.80 15.42 -1.00
CA TYR A 104 40.49 16.01 0.15
C TYR A 104 41.97 15.60 0.22
N LEU A 105 42.26 14.31 0.05
CA LEU A 105 43.64 13.79 0.06
C LEU A 105 44.48 14.37 -1.08
N TYR A 106 43.91 14.47 -2.28
CA TYR A 106 44.58 15.08 -3.43
C TYR A 106 44.96 16.54 -3.15
N ILE A 107 44.00 17.37 -2.70
CA ILE A 107 44.23 18.78 -2.39
C ILE A 107 45.27 18.93 -1.27
N LYS A 108 45.20 18.08 -0.24
CA LYS A 108 46.15 18.08 0.87
C LYS A 108 47.57 17.79 0.42
N THR A 109 47.75 16.81 -0.47
CA THR A 109 49.07 16.46 -1.02
C THR A 109 49.59 17.57 -1.91
N TYR A 110 48.76 18.13 -2.80
CA TYR A 110 49.16 19.23 -3.68
C TYR A 110 49.64 20.46 -2.89
N ARG A 111 48.92 20.86 -1.83
CA ARG A 111 49.32 21.97 -0.95
C ARG A 111 50.60 21.73 -0.15
N LYS A 112 51.03 20.48 0.04
CA LYS A 112 52.30 20.16 0.72
C LYS A 112 53.51 20.24 -0.22
N ASN A 113 53.28 20.24 -1.52
CA ASN A 113 54.32 20.24 -2.56
C ASN A 113 54.50 21.63 -3.21
N ILE A 114 53.85 22.66 -2.67
CA ILE A 114 54.06 24.09 -2.95
C ILE A 114 54.71 24.68 -1.71
#